data_AF-M2UZU8-F1
#
_entry.id   AF-M2UZU8-F1
#
_cell.length_a   1.000
_cell.length_b   1.000
_cell.length_c   1.000
_cell.angle_alpha   90.00
_cell.angle_beta   90.00
_cell.angle_gamma   90.00
#
_symmetry.space_group_name_H-M   'P 1'
#
loop_
_entity.id
_entity.type
_entity.pdbx_description
1 polymer ?
#
loop_
_entity_poly.entity_id
_entity_poly.type
_entity_poly.pdbx_seq_one_letter_code
_entity_poly.pdbx_strand_id
1 'polypeptide(L)' 'MCDYTQVQYKCTHVRYVVKAWCTKYQQTHVRCPANVTAVEYRLNDNCGS' A
#
# COMPACT_ATOMS: atom_id res chain seq x y z
N MET A 1 6.29 -12.07 -2.60
CA MET A 1 6.08 -10.63 -2.78
C MET A 1 4.60 -10.40 -2.58
N CYS A 2 4.20 -9.32 -1.91
CA CYS A 2 2.79 -8.97 -1.77
C CYS A 2 2.49 -7.79 -2.69
N ASP A 3 1.30 -7.78 -3.27
CA ASP A 3 0.88 -6.69 -4.16
C ASP A 3 0.41 -5.49 -3.34
N TYR A 4 1.11 -4.38 -3.52
CA TYR A 4 0.84 -3.08 -2.92
C TYR A 4 0.33 -2.12 -3.98
N THR A 5 -0.60 -1.28 -3.55
CA THR A 5 -1.02 -0.09 -4.27
C THR A 5 -0.41 1.12 -3.57
N GLN A 6 0.32 1.93 -4.33
CA GLN A 6 0.88 3.19 -3.85
C GLN A 6 -0.20 4.27 -3.92
N VAL A 7 -0.61 4.80 -2.79
CA VAL A 7 -1.60 5.88 -2.71
C VAL A 7 -0.87 7.18 -2.41
N GLN A 8 -0.91 8.12 -3.35
CA GLN A 8 -0.35 9.46 -3.19
C GLN A 8 -1.46 10.45 -2.84
N TYR A 9 -1.34 11.08 -1.68
CA TYR A 9 -2.32 12.02 -1.16
C TYR A 9 -1.99 13.46 -1.57
N LYS A 10 -2.97 14.35 -1.44
CA LYS A 10 -2.80 15.80 -1.64
C LYS A 10 -1.66 16.38 -0.80
N CYS A 11 -1.51 15.88 0.44
CA CYS A 11 -0.46 16.31 1.36
C CYS A 11 0.94 15.79 1.01
N THR A 12 1.18 15.36 -0.23
CA THR A 12 2.43 14.76 -0.73
C THR A 12 2.87 13.46 -0.03
N HIS A 13 2.14 13.00 0.97
CA HIS A 13 2.39 11.72 1.60
C HIS A 13 2.02 10.56 0.68
N VAL A 14 2.83 9.52 0.77
CA VAL A 14 2.65 8.27 0.03
C VAL A 14 2.39 7.15 1.04
N ARG A 15 1.34 6.35 0.80
CA ARG A 15 1.07 5.13 1.57
C ARG A 15 1.08 3.91 0.66
N TYR A 16 1.52 2.77 1.19
CA TYR A 16 1.45 1.50 0.51
C TYR A 16 0.34 0.66 1.14
N VAL A 17 -0.71 0.42 0.38
CA VAL A 17 -1.87 -0.36 0.82
C VAL A 17 -1.80 -1.73 0.15
N VAL A 18 -1.85 -2.80 0.93
CA VAL A 18 -1.92 -4.15 0.35
C VAL A 18 -3.24 -4.31 -0.38
N LYS A 19 -3.21 -4.76 -1.64
CA LYS A 19 -4.44 -4.95 -2.43
C LYS A 19 -5.28 -6.10 -1.86
N ALA A 20 -4.62 -7.10 -1.30
CA ALA A 20 -5.21 -8.25 -0.64
C ALA A 20 -4.38 -8.67 0.57
N TRP A 21 -5.01 -9.39 1.51
CA TRP A 21 -4.31 -10.03 2.61
C TRP A 21 -3.28 -11.01 2.06
N CYS A 22 -2.01 -10.74 2.36
CA CYS A 22 -0.92 -11.56 1.88
C CYS A 22 -0.81 -12.82 2.73
N THR A 23 -1.15 -13.98 2.15
CA THR A 23 -1.09 -15.29 2.84
C THR A 23 0.32 -15.61 3.33
N LYS A 24 1.37 -15.20 2.60
CA LYS A 24 2.76 -15.32 3.07
C LYS A 24 3.02 -14.55 4.36
N TYR A 25 2.51 -13.33 4.47
CA TYR A 25 2.66 -12.55 5.70
C TYR A 25 1.90 -13.21 6.86
N GLN A 26 0.70 -13.73 6.61
CA GLN A 26 -0.07 -14.46 7.63
C GLN A 26 0.65 -15.72 8.14
N GLN A 27 1.28 -16.47 7.24
CA GLN A 27 1.97 -17.72 7.61
C GLN A 27 3.32 -17.49 8.28
N THR A 28 4.06 -16.47 7.86
CA THR A 28 5.45 -16.25 8.31
C THR A 28 5.59 -15.13 9.32
N HIS A 29 4.61 -14.23 9.43
CA HIS A 29 4.73 -12.91 10.08
C HIS A 29 5.95 -12.09 9.61
N VAL A 30 6.57 -12.47 8.49
CA VAL A 30 7.72 -11.76 7.92
C VAL A 30 7.22 -10.78 6.87
N ARG A 31 7.65 -9.53 7.00
CA ARG A 31 7.34 -8.47 6.05
C ARG A 31 7.86 -8.88 4.67
N CYS A 32 6.94 -9.04 3.72
CA CYS A 32 7.31 -9.40 2.38
C CYS A 32 7.87 -8.19 1.63
N PRO A 33 8.76 -8.40 0.64
CA PRO A 33 9.15 -7.35 -0.29
C PRO A 33 7.91 -6.80 -1.00
N ALA A 34 7.86 -5.46 -1.10
CA ALA A 34 6.74 -4.73 -1.68
C ALA A 34 6.79 -4.82 -3.21
N ASN A 35 5.72 -5.34 -3.81
CA ASN A 35 5.50 -5.27 -5.25
C ASN A 35 4.45 -4.19 -5.52
N VAL A 36 4.85 -3.03 -6.02
CA VAL A 36 3.91 -1.95 -6.33
C VAL A 36 3.25 -2.25 -7.68
N THR A 37 1.98 -2.65 -7.65
CA THR A 37 1.22 -3.02 -8.86
C THR A 37 0.38 -1.89 -9.43
N ALA A 38 0.10 -0.86 -8.63
CA ALA A 38 -0.75 0.26 -9.01
C ALA A 38 -0.38 1.52 -8.23
N VAL A 39 -0.64 2.68 -8.82
CA VAL A 39 -0.50 4.00 -8.19
C VAL A 39 -1.84 4.73 -8.26
N GLU A 40 -2.39 5.09 -7.11
CA GLU A 40 -3.61 5.86 -6.96
C GLU A 40 -3.30 7.28 -6.48
N TYR A 41 -3.92 8.28 -7.10
CA TYR A 41 -3.77 9.68 -6.72
C TYR A 41 -5.04 10.16 -6.01
N ARG A 42 -4.95 10.34 -4.69
CA ARG A 42 -6.01 10.93 -3.87
C ARG A 42 -5.71 12.39 -3.59
N LEU A 43 -5.89 13.20 -4.62
CA LEU A 43 -5.63 14.65 -4.58
C LEU A 43 -6.67 15.43 -3.77
N ASN A 44 -7.75 14.79 -3.33
CA ASN A 44 -8.79 15.41 -2.52
C ASN A 44 -8.75 14.99 -1.04
N ASP A 45 -7.99 13.95 -0.70
CA ASP A 45 -7.91 13.39 0.65
C ASP A 45 -6.57 13.71 1.31
N ASN A 46 -6.61 13.84 2.64
CA ASN A 46 -5.42 13.89 3.47
C ASN A 46 -5.06 12.47 3.92
N CYS A 47 -3.78 12.22 4.21
CA CYS A 47 -3.29 10.89 4.57
C CYS A 47 -3.81 10.33 5.91
N GLY A 48 -4.67 11.04 6.63
CA GLY A 48 -5.08 10.68 8.00
C GLY A 48 -6.52 11.01 8.35
N SER A 49 -7.34 11.36 7.36
CA SER A 49 -8.79 11.55 7.50
C SER A 49 -9.53 10.21 7.44
#